data_AF-A0A2A5H6V6-F1
#
_entry.id   AF-A0A2A5H6V6-F1
#
_cell.length_a   1.000
_cell.length_b   1.000
_cell.length_c   1.000
_cell.angle_alpha   90.00
_cell.angle_beta   90.00
_cell.angle_gamma   90.00
#
_symmetry.space_group_name_H-M   'P 1'
#
loop_
_entity.id
_entity.type
_entity.pdbx_description
1 polymer ?
#
loop_
_entity_poly.entity_id
_entity_poly.type
_entity_poly.pdbx_seq_one_letter_code
_entity_poly.pdbx_strand_id
1 'polypeptide(L)'
;MSVDYKTAKHICNVIRRQIQGSFPDLYIHFTVHAEDKRHQTFAKDKETISGYPAAAIEHMQTPQFLNLLKKNRSCFSLISYDKQPGFLGFFESSTYLSICFINYERFQNENNLRNHAFHLAWHAISLYKNFIHQNTDEPDGDETLFTDQDNILLPKLTTKQWNHRNLEADIFSASIQALQGRDNALSTLSQQRMSDTLNATPGFIAENFPFPVCLDTLDFVFENKIAHHKKNKRPATAAAEITEEIGKAYDISSIEQWRSFSIPAQEMAWSGHNPESILGAAIYTSENTYAQSIADMLAERLNIKPETIPLSQEYNPFTAQEANERIHKRHCRQLIENILNKIHETRKNTLIMEIIEKQSMLLQKSSLTGWCSSALIQTNTYIEQSDLSENITSTLNHAKTVFQKETNSIPWDTLVHFSRALSNNRRNNLNQTIDDIISIAEENDEFSSIYHALTTVKEYKSTVEKEKKESGGSSLNISDFISPNAIKSVTTQ
;
A
#
# COMPACT_ATOMS: atom_id res chain seq x y z
N MET A 1 6.08 -21.44 1.91
CA MET A 1 7.16 -21.47 2.93
C MET A 1 7.99 -20.23 2.71
N SER A 2 8.16 -19.39 3.72
CA SER A 2 9.00 -18.19 3.60
C SER A 2 10.44 -18.55 3.22
N VAL A 3 11.10 -17.68 2.46
CA VAL A 3 12.50 -17.88 2.04
C VAL A 3 13.39 -17.78 3.27
N ASP A 4 14.35 -18.69 3.45
CA ASP A 4 15.31 -18.58 4.56
C ASP A 4 16.48 -17.64 4.23
N TYR A 5 17.19 -17.19 5.27
CA TYR A 5 18.32 -16.26 5.16
C TYR A 5 19.43 -16.75 4.21
N LYS A 6 19.80 -18.04 4.26
CA LYS A 6 20.92 -18.57 3.45
C LYS A 6 20.54 -18.56 1.98
N THR A 7 19.31 -18.98 1.68
CA THR A 7 18.74 -18.97 0.33
C THR A 7 18.68 -17.55 -0.23
N ALA A 8 18.16 -16.60 0.54
CA ALA A 8 18.13 -15.18 0.17
C ALA A 8 19.54 -14.63 -0.13
N LYS A 9 20.51 -14.89 0.76
CA LYS A 9 21.91 -14.45 0.58
C LYS A 9 22.56 -15.07 -0.65
N HIS A 10 22.27 -16.34 -0.95
CA HIS A 10 22.75 -17.01 -2.16
C HIS A 10 22.19 -16.34 -3.42
N ILE A 11 20.87 -16.12 -3.48
CA ILE A 11 20.20 -15.48 -4.62
C ILE A 11 20.79 -14.09 -4.88
N CYS A 12 20.88 -13.24 -3.85
CA CYS A 12 21.44 -11.89 -3.98
C CYS A 12 22.91 -11.90 -4.46
N ASN A 13 23.71 -12.87 -4.02
CA ASN A 13 25.10 -13.00 -4.47
C ASN A 13 25.21 -13.42 -5.94
N VAL A 14 24.35 -14.32 -6.41
CA VAL A 14 24.30 -14.72 -7.82
C VAL A 14 23.91 -13.52 -8.69
N ILE A 15 22.88 -12.78 -8.28
CA ILE A 15 22.44 -11.57 -8.99
C ILE A 15 23.55 -10.53 -9.06
N ARG A 16 24.19 -10.23 -7.92
CA ARG A 16 25.33 -9.31 -7.85
C ARG A 16 26.40 -9.63 -8.88
N ARG A 17 26.86 -10.88 -8.92
CA ARG A 17 27.90 -11.33 -9.87
C ARG A 17 27.46 -11.17 -11.32
N GLN A 18 26.20 -11.46 -11.60
CA GLN A 18 25.65 -11.33 -12.95
C GLN A 18 25.59 -9.87 -13.41
N ILE A 19 25.11 -8.96 -12.55
CA ILE A 19 25.07 -7.54 -12.87
C ILE A 19 26.48 -7.00 -13.07
N GLN A 20 27.40 -7.30 -12.17
CA GLN A 20 28.79 -6.87 -12.29
C GLN A 20 29.47 -7.46 -13.54
N GLY A 21 29.07 -8.65 -13.98
CA GLY A 21 29.52 -9.21 -15.24
C GLY A 21 29.07 -8.41 -16.48
N SER A 22 28.05 -7.55 -16.39
CA SER A 22 27.60 -6.70 -17.51
C SER A 22 27.89 -5.22 -17.31
N PHE A 23 28.03 -4.78 -16.06
CA PHE A 23 28.38 -3.43 -15.63
C PHE A 23 29.60 -3.53 -14.70
N PRO A 24 30.83 -3.65 -15.24
CA PRO A 24 32.02 -4.01 -14.46
C PRO A 24 32.34 -3.02 -13.34
N ASP A 25 32.06 -1.73 -13.58
CA ASP A 25 32.35 -0.65 -12.65
C ASP A 25 31.29 -0.51 -11.54
N LEU A 26 30.12 -1.17 -11.69
CA LEU A 26 29.03 -1.13 -10.74
C LEU A 26 29.01 -2.39 -9.86
N TYR A 27 29.39 -2.23 -8.60
CA TYR A 27 29.23 -3.24 -7.57
C TYR A 27 27.91 -3.04 -6.80
N ILE A 28 27.07 -4.07 -6.73
CA ILE A 28 25.83 -4.04 -5.93
C ILE A 28 26.01 -4.85 -4.65
N HIS A 29 25.95 -4.19 -3.50
CA HIS A 29 25.92 -4.82 -2.18
C HIS A 29 24.48 -5.02 -1.70
N PHE A 30 24.09 -6.27 -1.46
CA PHE A 30 22.80 -6.60 -0.85
C PHE A 30 22.97 -6.93 0.63
N THR A 31 22.49 -6.05 1.51
CA THR A 31 22.34 -6.33 2.94
C THR A 31 21.02 -7.08 3.17
N VAL A 32 21.12 -8.41 3.32
CA VAL A 32 19.97 -9.29 3.57
C VAL A 32 19.71 -9.34 5.08
N HIS A 33 18.50 -9.04 5.53
CA HIS A 33 18.15 -8.96 6.95
C HIS A 33 16.76 -9.56 7.25
N ALA A 34 16.53 -9.90 8.52
CA ALA A 34 15.21 -10.23 9.08
C ALA A 34 14.45 -8.95 9.49
N GLU A 35 13.17 -9.06 9.82
CA GLU A 35 12.38 -7.95 10.38
C GLU A 35 13.09 -7.37 11.64
N ASP A 36 13.15 -6.04 11.76
CA ASP A 36 13.82 -5.31 12.85
C ASP A 36 15.34 -5.57 13.00
N LYS A 37 15.97 -6.32 12.09
CA LYS A 37 17.41 -6.64 12.15
C LYS A 37 18.26 -5.89 11.13
N ARG A 38 17.70 -4.92 10.41
CA ARG A 38 18.42 -4.16 9.37
C ARG A 38 19.68 -3.50 9.93
N HIS A 39 19.55 -2.68 10.97
CA HIS A 39 20.67 -1.94 11.55
C HIS A 39 21.78 -2.89 12.02
N GLN A 40 21.42 -3.96 12.74
CA GLN A 40 22.39 -4.96 13.22
C GLN A 40 23.10 -5.67 12.07
N THR A 41 22.38 -6.00 11.00
CA THR A 41 22.96 -6.72 9.86
C THR A 41 23.87 -5.81 9.05
N PHE A 42 23.44 -4.56 8.81
CA PHE A 42 24.28 -3.55 8.19
C PHE A 42 25.58 -3.29 8.96
N ALA A 43 25.51 -3.23 10.29
CA ALA A 43 26.70 -3.07 11.13
C ALA A 43 27.71 -4.23 10.97
N LYS A 44 27.23 -5.46 10.73
CA LYS A 44 28.08 -6.63 10.44
C LYS A 44 28.68 -6.57 9.04
N ASP A 45 27.90 -6.10 8.07
CA ASP A 45 28.34 -5.96 6.67
C ASP A 45 29.29 -4.75 6.49
N LYS A 46 29.33 -3.83 7.46
CA LYS A 46 30.15 -2.60 7.41
C LYS A 46 31.62 -2.87 7.09
N GLU A 47 32.25 -3.89 7.68
CA GLU A 47 33.65 -4.22 7.37
C GLU A 47 33.85 -4.63 5.92
N THR A 48 32.89 -5.39 5.37
CA THR A 48 32.92 -5.78 3.95
C THR A 48 32.71 -4.57 3.05
N ILE A 49 31.80 -3.66 3.43
CA ILE A 49 31.51 -2.42 2.71
C ILE A 49 32.73 -1.48 2.72
N SER A 50 33.38 -1.30 3.88
CA SER A 50 34.58 -0.46 4.03
C SER A 50 35.77 -0.93 3.18
N GLY A 51 35.79 -2.20 2.77
CA GLY A 51 36.82 -2.73 1.89
C GLY A 51 36.69 -2.31 0.42
N TYR A 52 35.59 -1.66 0.03
CA TYR A 52 35.40 -1.17 -1.34
C TYR A 52 36.01 0.23 -1.52
N PRO A 53 36.68 0.53 -2.65
CA PRO A 53 37.26 1.86 -2.91
C PRO A 53 36.22 2.98 -2.83
N ALA A 54 35.03 2.74 -3.38
CA ALA A 54 33.90 3.66 -3.35
C ALA A 54 33.13 3.70 -2.03
N ALA A 55 33.66 3.21 -0.91
CA ALA A 55 32.92 3.12 0.35
C ALA A 55 32.76 4.49 1.03
N ALA A 56 31.55 5.06 0.98
CA ALA A 56 31.21 6.32 1.65
C ALA A 56 30.82 6.14 3.13
N ILE A 57 31.75 5.64 3.97
CA ILE A 57 31.47 5.25 5.37
C ILE A 57 30.99 6.40 6.25
N GLU A 58 31.41 7.63 5.97
CA GLU A 58 31.00 8.82 6.72
C GLU A 58 29.50 9.14 6.50
N HIS A 59 29.03 9.06 5.25
CA HIS A 59 27.63 9.28 4.94
C HIS A 59 26.70 8.22 5.54
N MET A 60 27.20 6.98 5.67
CA MET A 60 26.48 5.88 6.32
C MET A 60 26.26 6.11 7.83
N GLN A 61 26.82 7.19 8.41
CA GLN A 61 26.63 7.60 9.79
C GLN A 61 25.70 8.82 9.93
N THR A 62 25.20 9.38 8.82
CA THR A 62 24.30 10.54 8.85
C THR A 62 22.94 10.18 9.48
N PRO A 63 22.26 11.13 10.14
CA PRO A 63 20.93 10.89 10.71
C PRO A 63 19.91 10.40 9.69
N GLN A 64 20.01 10.88 8.44
CA GLN A 64 19.14 10.47 7.33
C GLN A 64 19.31 8.98 7.01
N PHE A 65 20.57 8.52 6.87
CA PHE A 65 20.87 7.11 6.63
C PHE A 65 20.48 6.25 7.84
N LEU A 66 20.75 6.71 9.07
CA LEU A 66 20.34 5.99 10.28
C LEU A 66 18.82 5.84 10.38
N ASN A 67 18.04 6.83 9.93
CA ASN A 67 16.59 6.70 9.85
C ASN A 67 16.14 5.69 8.78
N LEU A 68 16.87 5.55 7.68
CA LEU A 68 16.63 4.47 6.70
C LEU A 68 16.87 3.09 7.31
N LEU A 69 17.86 2.95 8.19
CA LEU A 69 18.18 1.71 8.89
C LEU A 69 17.11 1.28 9.91
N LYS A 70 16.24 2.20 10.34
CA LYS A 70 15.07 1.90 11.20
C LYS A 70 13.89 1.32 10.42
N LYS A 71 13.87 1.43 9.09
CA LYS A 71 12.81 0.86 8.26
C LYS A 71 13.05 -0.63 8.07
N ASN A 72 11.97 -1.40 7.89
CA ASN A 72 12.05 -2.85 7.65
C ASN A 72 11.81 -3.28 6.20
N ARG A 73 11.34 -2.39 5.32
CA ARG A 73 10.98 -2.72 3.92
C ARG A 73 12.20 -2.79 3.01
N SER A 74 12.33 -3.84 2.22
CA SER A 74 13.35 -3.92 1.16
C SER A 74 13.39 -2.64 0.31
N CYS A 75 14.58 -2.13 0.02
CA CYS A 75 14.73 -0.87 -0.71
C CYS A 75 16.12 -0.71 -1.32
N PHE A 76 16.18 0.04 -2.41
CA PHE A 76 17.42 0.64 -2.91
C PHE A 76 17.77 1.83 -2.00
N SER A 77 19.04 2.01 -1.67
CA SER A 77 19.50 3.09 -0.79
C SER A 77 20.20 4.21 -1.57
N LEU A 78 21.37 3.91 -2.13
CA LEU A 78 22.28 4.90 -2.73
C LEU A 78 23.28 4.23 -3.67
N ILE A 79 24.02 5.06 -4.40
CA ILE A 79 25.29 4.71 -5.04
C ILE A 79 26.35 5.65 -4.51
N SER A 80 27.47 5.13 -4.03
CA SER A 80 28.68 5.91 -3.81
C SER A 80 29.69 5.59 -4.90
N TYR A 81 30.58 6.52 -5.22
CA TYR A 81 31.61 6.31 -6.23
C TYR A 81 32.97 6.84 -5.78
N ASP A 82 34.03 6.29 -6.35
CA ASP A 82 35.40 6.77 -6.18
C ASP A 82 36.07 6.87 -7.56
N LYS A 83 36.72 8.00 -7.80
CA LYS A 83 37.43 8.27 -9.06
C LYS A 83 38.91 8.09 -8.83
N GLN A 84 39.49 7.11 -9.50
CA GLN A 84 40.92 6.80 -9.39
C GLN A 84 41.66 7.15 -10.67
N PRO A 85 42.88 7.71 -10.58
CA PRO A 85 43.73 7.88 -11.75
C PRO A 85 44.11 6.51 -12.31
N GLY A 86 43.89 6.33 -13.60
CA GLY A 86 44.22 5.12 -14.35
C GLY A 86 45.71 4.97 -14.63
N PHE A 87 46.07 3.99 -15.46
CA PHE A 87 47.46 3.65 -15.76
C PHE A 87 48.24 4.88 -16.27
N LEU A 88 49.29 5.26 -15.53
CA LEU A 88 50.14 6.45 -15.78
C LEU A 88 49.39 7.80 -15.79
N GLY A 89 48.15 7.87 -15.29
CA GLY A 89 47.34 9.09 -15.25
C GLY A 89 46.71 9.50 -16.58
N PHE A 90 46.72 8.62 -17.60
CA PHE A 90 46.18 8.92 -18.93
C PHE A 90 44.66 8.76 -19.05
N PHE A 91 44.01 8.10 -18.08
CA PHE A 91 42.56 7.94 -18.02
C PHE A 91 42.09 7.97 -16.57
N GLU A 92 40.82 8.27 -16.35
CA GLU A 92 40.17 8.20 -15.04
C GLU A 92 39.31 6.94 -15.00
N SER A 93 39.51 6.09 -13.99
CA SER A 93 38.66 4.92 -13.75
C SER A 93 37.76 5.21 -12.56
N SER A 94 36.45 5.11 -12.75
CA SER A 94 35.47 5.29 -11.67
C SER A 94 34.96 3.93 -11.22
N THR A 95 34.92 3.70 -9.91
CA THR A 95 34.27 2.52 -9.33
C THR A 95 33.03 2.95 -8.56
N TYR A 96 31.97 2.15 -8.62
CA TYR A 96 30.67 2.48 -8.04
C TYR A 96 30.21 1.36 -7.12
N LEU A 97 29.69 1.75 -5.95
CA LEU A 97 29.13 0.86 -4.94
C LEU A 97 27.67 1.24 -4.67
N SER A 98 26.76 0.36 -5.06
CA SER A 98 25.36 0.47 -4.70
C SER A 98 25.04 -0.33 -3.43
N ILE A 99 24.19 0.22 -2.57
CA ILE A 99 23.67 -0.47 -1.39
C ILE A 99 22.15 -0.71 -1.54
N CYS A 100 21.77 -1.97 -1.40
CA CYS A 100 20.38 -2.43 -1.43
C CYS A 100 20.07 -3.24 -0.16
N PHE A 101 18.89 -3.04 0.42
CA PHE A 101 18.41 -3.79 1.58
C PHE A 101 17.34 -4.80 1.15
N ILE A 102 17.45 -6.04 1.63
CA ILE A 102 16.48 -7.10 1.37
C ILE A 102 16.00 -7.67 2.70
N ASN A 103 14.71 -7.52 2.99
CA ASN A 103 14.05 -8.22 4.07
C ASN A 103 13.54 -9.58 3.58
N TYR A 104 14.23 -10.66 3.92
CA TYR A 104 13.93 -11.99 3.36
C TYR A 104 12.60 -12.57 3.85
N GLU A 105 12.12 -12.15 5.02
CA GLU A 105 10.90 -12.69 5.66
C GLU A 105 9.62 -12.24 4.97
N ARG A 106 9.71 -11.19 4.14
CA ARG A 106 8.58 -10.65 3.36
C ARG A 106 8.31 -11.40 2.06
N PHE A 107 9.12 -12.41 1.72
CA PHE A 107 8.97 -13.15 0.46
C PHE A 107 8.40 -14.55 0.71
N GLN A 108 7.30 -14.85 0.03
CA GLN A 108 6.60 -16.13 0.12
C GLN A 108 7.34 -17.29 -0.58
N ASN A 109 8.22 -16.97 -1.52
CA ASN A 109 8.99 -17.93 -2.30
C ASN A 109 10.23 -17.27 -2.94
N GLU A 110 11.14 -18.10 -3.47
CA GLU A 110 12.40 -17.65 -4.07
C GLU A 110 12.22 -16.80 -5.34
N ASN A 111 11.18 -17.05 -6.13
CA ASN A 111 10.90 -16.28 -7.34
C ASN A 111 10.53 -14.84 -6.98
N ASN A 112 9.68 -14.63 -5.97
CA ASN A 112 9.30 -13.30 -5.50
C ASN A 112 10.54 -12.53 -4.99
N LEU A 113 11.42 -13.19 -4.24
CA LEU A 113 12.67 -12.58 -3.76
C LEU A 113 13.58 -12.21 -4.93
N ARG A 114 13.74 -13.12 -5.89
CA ARG A 114 14.58 -12.91 -7.06
C ARG A 114 14.06 -11.77 -7.94
N ASN A 115 12.75 -11.73 -8.18
CA ASN A 115 12.08 -10.65 -8.90
C ASN A 115 12.41 -9.30 -8.25
N HIS A 116 12.26 -9.23 -6.92
CA HIS A 116 12.50 -8.00 -6.20
C HIS A 116 13.98 -7.61 -6.13
N ALA A 117 14.91 -8.57 -6.01
CA ALA A 117 16.34 -8.28 -6.02
C ALA A 117 16.81 -7.74 -7.38
N PHE A 118 16.31 -8.27 -8.50
CA PHE A 118 16.56 -7.67 -9.82
C PHE A 118 15.89 -6.29 -9.99
N HIS A 119 14.70 -6.11 -9.43
CA HIS A 119 14.04 -4.80 -9.39
C HIS A 119 14.91 -3.76 -8.66
N LEU A 120 15.49 -4.09 -7.50
CA LEU A 120 16.44 -3.21 -6.80
C LEU A 120 17.73 -3.00 -7.59
N ALA A 121 18.22 -4.02 -8.29
CA ALA A 121 19.39 -3.89 -9.14
C ALA A 121 19.14 -2.91 -10.31
N TRP A 122 17.92 -2.86 -10.87
CA TRP A 122 17.58 -1.86 -11.89
C TRP A 122 17.68 -0.44 -11.36
N HIS A 123 17.18 -0.16 -10.15
CA HIS A 123 17.31 1.16 -9.54
C HIS A 123 18.78 1.61 -9.47
N ALA A 124 19.68 0.69 -9.12
CA ALA A 124 21.12 0.94 -9.13
C ALA A 124 21.67 1.16 -10.55
N ILE A 125 21.37 0.28 -11.49
CA ILE A 125 21.85 0.38 -12.88
C ILE A 125 21.39 1.69 -13.51
N SER A 126 20.13 2.05 -13.33
CA SER A 126 19.54 3.22 -13.96
C SER A 126 20.10 4.52 -13.36
N LEU A 127 20.31 4.59 -12.04
CA LEU A 127 21.01 5.74 -11.43
C LEU A 127 22.46 5.85 -11.92
N TYR A 128 23.18 4.72 -12.00
CA TYR A 128 24.54 4.65 -12.55
C TYR A 128 24.59 5.14 -14.01
N LYS A 129 23.68 4.66 -14.86
CA LYS A 129 23.60 5.09 -16.26
C LYS A 129 23.29 6.58 -16.35
N ASN A 130 22.31 7.09 -15.60
CA ASN A 130 21.96 8.51 -15.61
C ASN A 130 23.16 9.40 -15.27
N PHE A 131 23.95 9.01 -14.26
CA PHE A 131 25.16 9.75 -13.88
C PHE A 131 26.24 9.73 -14.97
N ILE A 132 26.45 8.58 -15.62
CA ILE A 132 27.46 8.49 -16.69
C ILE A 132 27.06 9.34 -17.89
N HIS A 133 25.81 9.23 -18.36
CA HIS A 133 25.36 9.97 -19.56
C HIS A 133 25.47 11.50 -19.34
N GLN A 134 25.09 12.00 -18.16
CA GLN A 134 25.22 13.44 -17.85
C GLN A 134 26.68 13.93 -17.78
N ASN A 135 27.64 13.05 -17.51
CA ASN A 135 29.06 13.42 -17.52
C ASN A 135 29.70 13.32 -18.92
N THR A 136 29.07 12.61 -19.86
CA THR A 136 29.59 12.40 -21.22
C THR A 136 28.93 13.26 -22.28
N ASP A 137 27.64 13.59 -22.11
CA ASP A 137 26.86 14.41 -23.03
C ASP A 137 26.67 15.82 -22.44
N GLU A 138 26.66 16.88 -23.27
CA GLU A 138 26.38 18.25 -22.79
C GLU A 138 25.03 18.24 -22.05
N PRO A 139 24.94 18.84 -20.85
CA PRO A 139 23.70 18.82 -20.08
C PRO A 139 22.66 19.67 -20.80
N ASP A 140 21.87 19.03 -21.66
CA ASP A 140 20.56 19.55 -22.04
C ASP A 140 19.83 19.83 -20.72
N GLY A 141 19.25 21.02 -20.60
CA GLY A 141 18.77 21.64 -19.35
C GLY A 141 17.60 20.94 -18.64
N ASP A 142 17.51 19.63 -18.73
CA ASP A 142 16.57 18.76 -18.03
C ASP A 142 16.90 18.66 -16.54
N GLU A 143 15.84 18.50 -15.75
CA GLU A 143 15.89 18.33 -14.31
C GLU A 143 16.76 17.13 -13.93
N THR A 144 17.81 17.36 -13.13
CA THR A 144 18.72 16.29 -12.69
C THR A 144 17.95 15.28 -11.82
N LEU A 145 17.95 14.02 -12.27
CA LEU A 145 17.23 12.91 -11.61
C LEU A 145 17.91 12.39 -10.33
N PHE A 146 18.99 13.04 -9.91
CA PHE A 146 19.76 12.69 -8.72
C PHE A 146 20.42 13.92 -8.10
N THR A 147 20.82 13.77 -6.83
CA THR A 147 21.74 14.68 -6.16
C THR A 147 23.08 13.98 -5.98
N ASP A 148 24.16 14.69 -6.25
CA ASP A 148 25.53 14.27 -5.94
C ASP A 148 26.03 15.07 -4.74
N GLN A 149 26.34 14.38 -3.65
CA GLN A 149 26.86 14.96 -2.40
C GLN A 149 28.05 14.13 -1.94
N ASP A 150 29.26 14.70 -2.03
CA ASP A 150 30.50 14.05 -1.58
C ASP A 150 30.74 12.65 -2.19
N ASN A 151 30.54 12.55 -3.51
CA ASN A 151 30.61 11.32 -4.31
C ASN A 151 29.52 10.28 -3.97
N ILE A 152 28.34 10.78 -3.60
CA ILE A 152 27.18 9.95 -3.25
C ILE A 152 25.99 10.42 -4.06
N LEU A 153 25.51 9.50 -4.87
CA LEU A 153 24.36 9.66 -5.73
C LEU A 153 23.11 9.17 -5.00
N LEU A 154 22.19 10.10 -4.76
CA LEU A 154 20.87 9.83 -4.22
C LEU A 154 19.81 10.14 -5.29
N PRO A 155 18.80 9.26 -5.49
CA PRO A 155 17.71 9.57 -6.40
C PRO A 155 16.95 10.81 -5.97
N LYS A 156 16.70 11.72 -6.92
CA LYS A 156 15.87 12.91 -6.75
C LYS A 156 14.68 12.80 -7.68
N LEU A 157 13.75 11.92 -7.33
CA LEU A 157 12.60 11.59 -8.15
C LEU A 157 11.30 12.04 -7.48
N THR A 158 10.42 12.65 -8.26
CA THR A 158 9.01 12.86 -7.91
C THR A 158 8.28 11.52 -7.78
N THR A 159 7.11 11.50 -7.12
CA THR A 159 6.28 10.28 -7.00
C THR A 159 5.99 9.65 -8.37
N LYS A 160 5.70 10.46 -9.39
CA LYS A 160 5.42 10.00 -10.75
C LYS A 160 6.63 9.33 -11.39
N GLN A 161 7.81 9.95 -11.25
CA GLN A 161 9.07 9.37 -11.72
C GLN A 161 9.44 8.09 -10.96
N TRP A 162 9.14 8.00 -9.67
CA TRP A 162 9.31 6.76 -8.91
C TRP A 162 8.42 5.63 -9.43
N ASN A 163 7.17 5.91 -9.76
CA ASN A 163 6.26 4.90 -10.30
C ASN A 163 6.71 4.43 -11.70
N HIS A 164 7.19 5.35 -12.53
CA HIS A 164 7.79 5.01 -13.82
C HIS A 164 9.05 4.16 -13.65
N ARG A 165 9.93 4.55 -12.72
CA ARG A 165 11.13 3.77 -12.42
C ARG A 165 10.81 2.37 -11.89
N ASN A 166 9.72 2.20 -11.13
CA ASN A 166 9.26 0.89 -10.68
C ASN A 166 8.70 0.04 -11.83
N LEU A 167 8.04 0.64 -12.82
CA LEU A 167 7.62 -0.03 -14.06
C LEU A 167 8.84 -0.60 -14.77
N GLU A 168 9.84 0.24 -15.02
CA GLU A 168 11.10 -0.15 -15.67
C GLU A 168 11.81 -1.27 -14.89
N ALA A 169 11.83 -1.17 -13.56
CA ALA A 169 12.45 -2.17 -12.70
C ALA A 169 11.76 -3.55 -12.78
N ASP A 170 10.43 -3.58 -12.87
CA ASP A 170 9.68 -4.83 -13.07
C ASP A 170 9.88 -5.38 -14.50
N ILE A 171 9.92 -4.52 -15.53
CA ILE A 171 10.28 -4.92 -16.90
C ILE A 171 11.68 -5.54 -16.94
N PHE A 172 12.66 -4.90 -16.30
CA PHE A 172 14.04 -5.40 -16.22
C PHE A 172 14.09 -6.76 -15.56
N SER A 173 13.37 -6.89 -14.44
CA SER A 173 13.31 -8.11 -13.64
C SER A 173 12.70 -9.28 -14.42
N ALA A 174 11.60 -9.06 -15.15
CA ALA A 174 11.01 -10.09 -16.02
C ALA A 174 11.95 -10.44 -17.18
N SER A 175 12.51 -9.42 -17.85
CA SER A 175 13.33 -9.57 -19.06
C SER A 175 14.62 -10.33 -18.78
N ILE A 176 15.36 -9.97 -17.72
CA ILE A 176 16.62 -10.62 -17.38
C ILE A 176 16.41 -12.10 -17.05
N GLN A 177 15.29 -12.44 -16.41
CA GLN A 177 15.00 -13.81 -16.04
C GLN A 177 14.52 -14.65 -17.23
N ALA A 178 13.71 -14.08 -18.12
CA ALA A 178 13.35 -14.74 -19.36
C ALA A 178 14.59 -14.99 -20.25
N LEU A 179 15.51 -14.01 -20.35
CA LEU A 179 16.79 -14.17 -21.05
C LEU A 179 17.68 -15.26 -20.42
N GLN A 180 17.52 -15.54 -19.13
CA GLN A 180 18.18 -16.64 -18.43
C GLN A 180 17.51 -18.02 -18.65
N GLY A 181 16.42 -18.09 -19.42
CA GLY A 181 15.66 -19.32 -19.63
C GLY A 181 14.64 -19.64 -18.53
N ARG A 182 14.21 -18.65 -17.74
CA ARG A 182 13.03 -18.78 -16.90
C ARG A 182 11.80 -18.32 -17.68
N ASP A 183 11.25 -19.22 -18.48
CA ASP A 183 10.21 -18.90 -19.46
C ASP A 183 8.89 -18.40 -18.80
N ASN A 184 8.65 -18.75 -17.53
CA ASN A 184 7.47 -18.30 -16.78
C ASN A 184 7.70 -17.01 -15.96
N ALA A 185 8.85 -16.33 -16.10
CA ALA A 185 9.17 -15.17 -15.27
C ALA A 185 8.16 -14.02 -15.40
N LEU A 186 7.74 -13.70 -16.64
CA LEU A 186 6.73 -12.67 -16.92
C LEU A 186 5.38 -13.04 -16.29
N SER A 187 4.90 -14.27 -16.52
CA SER A 187 3.65 -14.76 -15.93
C SER A 187 3.68 -14.75 -14.39
N THR A 188 4.81 -15.11 -13.78
CA THR A 188 4.94 -15.17 -12.32
C THR A 188 4.90 -13.76 -11.71
N LEU A 189 5.66 -12.81 -12.27
CA LEU A 189 5.71 -11.44 -11.78
C LEU A 189 4.37 -10.71 -12.01
N SER A 190 3.76 -10.90 -13.18
CA SER A 190 2.46 -10.29 -13.52
C SER A 190 1.37 -10.80 -12.59
N GLN A 191 1.23 -12.11 -12.39
CA GLN A 191 0.28 -12.70 -11.46
C GLN A 191 0.48 -12.16 -10.04
N GLN A 192 1.74 -12.06 -9.59
CA GLN A 192 2.04 -11.48 -8.28
C GLN A 192 1.53 -10.03 -8.19
N ARG A 193 1.88 -9.15 -9.14
CA ARG A 193 1.49 -7.73 -9.10
C ARG A 193 -0.02 -7.53 -9.19
N MET A 194 -0.69 -8.26 -10.06
CA MET A 194 -2.15 -8.22 -10.19
C MET A 194 -2.83 -8.74 -8.91
N SER A 195 -2.37 -9.87 -8.37
CA SER A 195 -2.88 -10.43 -7.11
C SER A 195 -2.67 -9.48 -5.94
N ASP A 196 -1.46 -8.92 -5.78
CA ASP A 196 -1.14 -7.98 -4.70
C ASP A 196 -1.98 -6.70 -4.78
N THR A 197 -2.50 -6.35 -5.97
CA THR A 197 -3.40 -5.20 -6.20
C THR A 197 -4.84 -5.47 -5.77
N LEU A 198 -5.28 -6.73 -5.83
CA LEU A 198 -6.64 -7.14 -5.44
C LEU A 198 -6.73 -7.65 -4.00
N ASN A 199 -5.59 -7.78 -3.32
CA ASN A 199 -5.52 -8.28 -1.95
C ASN A 199 -4.92 -7.23 -1.00
N ALA A 200 -5.34 -7.28 0.27
CA ALA A 200 -4.77 -6.47 1.35
C ALA A 200 -3.37 -6.97 1.72
N THR A 201 -2.39 -6.65 0.89
CA THR A 201 -1.02 -7.15 1.00
C THR A 201 -0.17 -6.19 1.85
N PRO A 202 0.22 -6.58 3.08
CA PRO A 202 0.97 -5.71 3.97
C PRO A 202 2.34 -5.37 3.39
N GLY A 203 2.75 -4.11 3.49
CA GLY A 203 4.04 -3.65 2.96
C GLY A 203 4.06 -3.36 1.47
N PHE A 204 3.02 -3.70 0.71
CA PHE A 204 2.89 -3.43 -0.71
C PHE A 204 1.99 -2.22 -0.96
N ILE A 205 2.31 -1.43 -1.99
CA ILE A 205 1.59 -0.22 -2.36
C ILE A 205 1.35 -0.31 -3.87
N ALA A 206 0.24 -0.91 -4.27
CA ALA A 206 -0.03 -1.32 -5.66
C ALA A 206 0.05 -0.16 -6.66
N GLU A 207 -0.39 1.03 -6.25
CA GLU A 207 -0.37 2.26 -7.05
C GLU A 207 1.04 2.70 -7.46
N ASN A 208 2.09 2.18 -6.82
CA ASN A 208 3.47 2.47 -7.17
C ASN A 208 4.09 1.47 -8.17
N PHE A 209 3.37 0.41 -8.54
CA PHE A 209 3.86 -0.67 -9.40
C PHE A 209 2.93 -0.89 -10.61
N PRO A 210 2.96 0.01 -11.62
CA PRO A 210 2.06 -0.04 -12.76
C PRO A 210 2.44 -1.12 -13.79
N PHE A 211 3.24 -2.13 -13.42
CA PHE A 211 3.69 -3.20 -14.31
C PHE A 211 2.58 -3.86 -15.15
N PRO A 212 1.35 -4.09 -14.62
CA PRO A 212 0.28 -4.70 -15.42
C PRO A 212 -0.11 -3.94 -16.70
N VAL A 213 0.13 -2.63 -16.79
CA VAL A 213 -0.25 -1.84 -17.97
C VAL A 213 0.58 -2.16 -19.21
N CYS A 214 1.74 -2.80 -19.05
CA CYS A 214 2.67 -3.09 -20.15
C CYS A 214 2.70 -4.57 -20.56
N LEU A 215 1.83 -5.41 -20.00
CA LEU A 215 1.89 -6.86 -20.19
C LEU A 215 1.71 -7.28 -21.65
N ASP A 216 0.76 -6.69 -22.37
CA ASP A 216 0.53 -7.05 -23.79
C ASP A 216 1.75 -6.71 -24.66
N THR A 217 2.43 -5.59 -24.37
CA THR A 217 3.67 -5.23 -25.05
C THR A 217 4.80 -6.21 -24.71
N LEU A 218 4.91 -6.60 -23.44
CA LEU A 218 5.91 -7.55 -23.00
C LEU A 218 5.69 -8.94 -23.58
N ASP A 219 4.44 -9.43 -23.62
CA ASP A 219 4.10 -10.71 -24.25
C ASP A 219 4.51 -10.69 -25.72
N PHE A 220 4.15 -9.63 -26.45
CA PHE A 220 4.56 -9.48 -27.85
C PHE A 220 6.09 -9.49 -28.02
N VAL A 221 6.83 -8.74 -27.19
CA VAL A 221 8.30 -8.69 -27.24
C VAL A 221 8.91 -10.04 -26.87
N PHE A 222 8.35 -10.74 -25.90
CA PHE A 222 8.88 -12.02 -25.41
C PHE A 222 8.63 -13.14 -26.42
N GLU A 223 7.48 -13.14 -27.09
CA GLU A 223 7.17 -14.10 -28.14
C GLU A 223 8.01 -13.86 -29.41
N ASN A 224 8.20 -12.60 -29.81
CA ASN A 224 8.73 -12.28 -31.14
C ASN A 224 10.20 -11.86 -31.18
N LYS A 225 10.74 -11.27 -30.10
CA LYS A 225 12.06 -10.61 -30.12
C LYS A 225 13.07 -11.21 -29.14
N ILE A 226 12.66 -11.87 -28.06
CA ILE A 226 13.59 -12.26 -26.98
C ILE A 226 14.69 -13.22 -27.42
N ALA A 227 14.39 -14.13 -28.37
CA ALA A 227 15.36 -15.06 -28.91
C ALA A 227 16.51 -14.37 -29.67
N HIS A 228 16.22 -13.21 -30.30
CA HIS A 228 17.24 -12.40 -30.96
C HIS A 228 18.18 -11.76 -29.92
N HIS A 229 17.62 -11.18 -28.85
CA HIS A 229 18.41 -10.60 -27.77
C HIS A 229 19.30 -11.63 -27.07
N LYS A 230 18.79 -12.86 -26.85
CA LYS A 230 19.52 -13.96 -26.21
C LYS A 230 20.79 -14.39 -26.95
N LYS A 231 20.83 -14.24 -28.28
CA LYS A 231 21.98 -14.65 -29.11
C LYS A 231 23.13 -13.62 -29.13
N ASN A 232 22.82 -12.35 -28.95
CA ASN A 232 23.71 -11.26 -29.36
C ASN A 232 24.34 -10.48 -28.20
N LYS A 233 23.80 -10.58 -26.98
CA LYS A 233 24.20 -9.73 -25.85
C LYS A 233 24.21 -10.49 -24.51
N ARG A 234 24.95 -9.98 -23.53
CA ARG A 234 24.86 -10.47 -22.15
C ARG A 234 23.44 -10.22 -21.62
N PRO A 235 22.83 -11.16 -20.85
CA PRO A 235 21.44 -11.04 -20.42
C PRO A 235 21.08 -9.73 -19.71
N ALA A 236 21.95 -9.18 -18.86
CA ALA A 236 21.64 -7.94 -18.14
C ALA A 236 21.68 -6.70 -19.06
N THR A 237 22.61 -6.65 -20.02
CA THR A 237 22.65 -5.57 -21.02
C THR A 237 21.43 -5.62 -21.93
N ALA A 238 21.07 -6.81 -22.43
CA ALA A 238 19.86 -6.99 -23.23
C ALA A 238 18.58 -6.63 -22.44
N ALA A 239 18.49 -7.04 -21.18
CA ALA A 239 17.36 -6.67 -20.33
C ALA A 239 17.27 -5.16 -20.12
N ALA A 240 18.39 -4.48 -19.90
CA ALA A 240 18.41 -3.02 -19.75
C ALA A 240 17.91 -2.29 -21.01
N GLU A 241 18.29 -2.77 -22.20
CA GLU A 241 17.81 -2.19 -23.46
C GLU A 241 16.30 -2.41 -23.67
N ILE A 242 15.80 -3.62 -23.41
CA ILE A 242 14.36 -3.92 -23.47
C ILE A 242 13.60 -3.00 -22.51
N THR A 243 14.12 -2.85 -21.28
CA THR A 243 13.54 -1.97 -20.27
C THR A 243 13.47 -0.52 -20.74
N GLU A 244 14.53 0.01 -21.34
CA GLU A 244 14.56 1.40 -21.82
C GLU A 244 13.67 1.61 -23.06
N GLU A 245 13.61 0.64 -23.97
CA GLU A 245 12.74 0.71 -25.16
C GLU A 245 11.27 0.71 -24.75
N ILE A 246 10.86 -0.26 -23.91
CA ILE A 246 9.48 -0.37 -23.46
C ILE A 246 9.14 0.76 -22.48
N GLY A 247 10.03 1.08 -21.54
CA GLY A 247 9.82 2.14 -20.55
C GLY A 247 9.52 3.50 -21.18
N LYS A 248 10.15 3.83 -22.32
CA LYS A 248 9.87 5.07 -23.08
C LYS A 248 8.48 5.09 -23.74
N ALA A 249 7.88 3.93 -24.00
CA ALA A 249 6.54 3.85 -24.60
C ALA A 249 5.42 4.11 -23.57
N TYR A 250 5.70 4.01 -22.28
CA TYR A 250 4.73 4.23 -21.20
C TYR A 250 5.06 5.49 -20.43
N ASP A 251 4.25 6.52 -20.68
CA ASP A 251 4.40 7.84 -20.08
C ASP A 251 3.69 7.95 -18.72
N ILE A 252 3.72 9.16 -18.16
CA ILE A 252 3.03 9.49 -16.90
C ILE A 252 1.52 9.26 -17.01
N SER A 253 0.91 9.50 -18.18
CA SER A 253 -0.53 9.28 -18.39
C SER A 253 -0.90 7.81 -18.16
N SER A 254 -0.10 6.89 -18.71
CA SER A 254 -0.28 5.45 -18.53
C SER A 254 -0.21 5.01 -17.06
N ILE A 255 0.67 5.66 -16.29
CA ILE A 255 0.80 5.42 -14.84
C ILE A 255 -0.43 5.95 -14.08
N GLU A 256 -0.95 7.12 -14.44
CA GLU A 256 -2.16 7.64 -13.79
C GLU A 256 -3.39 6.80 -14.14
N GLN A 257 -3.47 6.22 -15.34
CA GLN A 257 -4.50 5.23 -15.68
C GLN A 257 -4.44 4.01 -14.76
N TRP A 258 -3.24 3.46 -14.49
CA TRP A 258 -3.08 2.40 -13.49
C TRP A 258 -3.62 2.80 -12.12
N ARG A 259 -3.21 3.99 -11.65
CA ARG A 259 -3.61 4.49 -10.32
C ARG A 259 -5.12 4.67 -10.19
N SER A 260 -5.78 5.02 -11.29
CA SER A 260 -7.23 5.17 -11.33
C SER A 260 -7.99 3.87 -11.04
N PHE A 261 -7.35 2.72 -11.25
CA PHE A 261 -7.85 1.41 -10.83
C PHE A 261 -7.29 0.98 -9.48
N SER A 262 -5.96 1.03 -9.31
CA SER A 262 -5.28 0.39 -8.19
C SER A 262 -5.58 1.03 -6.83
N ILE A 263 -5.83 2.35 -6.79
CA ILE A 263 -6.16 3.05 -5.54
C ILE A 263 -7.54 2.61 -5.04
N PRO A 264 -8.65 2.74 -5.81
CA PRO A 264 -9.95 2.21 -5.40
C PRO A 264 -9.93 0.70 -5.10
N ALA A 265 -9.23 -0.10 -5.92
CA ALA A 265 -9.11 -1.54 -5.70
C ALA A 265 -8.50 -1.86 -4.34
N GLN A 266 -7.42 -1.17 -3.97
CA GLN A 266 -6.80 -1.34 -2.67
C GLN A 266 -7.68 -0.81 -1.53
N GLU A 267 -8.40 0.30 -1.70
CA GLU A 267 -9.36 0.77 -0.68
C GLU A 267 -10.39 -0.34 -0.37
N MET A 268 -10.97 -0.98 -1.39
CA MET A 268 -11.88 -2.11 -1.21
C MET A 268 -11.20 -3.34 -0.60
N ALA A 269 -9.99 -3.70 -1.05
CA ALA A 269 -9.26 -4.85 -0.50
C ALA A 269 -8.99 -4.70 1.01
N TRP A 270 -8.59 -3.51 1.45
CA TRP A 270 -8.33 -3.22 2.87
C TRP A 270 -9.61 -3.11 3.71
N SER A 271 -10.75 -2.82 3.08
CA SER A 271 -12.10 -2.94 3.67
C SER A 271 -12.64 -4.37 3.69
N GLY A 272 -11.91 -5.34 3.15
CA GLY A 272 -12.23 -6.78 3.23
C GLY A 272 -13.06 -7.32 2.07
N HIS A 273 -13.19 -6.58 0.96
CA HIS A 273 -13.80 -7.11 -0.25
C HIS A 273 -12.90 -8.14 -0.93
N ASN A 274 -13.49 -9.16 -1.53
CA ASN A 274 -12.77 -10.16 -2.31
C ASN A 274 -12.45 -9.66 -3.74
N PRO A 275 -11.50 -10.30 -4.45
CA PRO A 275 -11.14 -9.92 -5.82
C PRO A 275 -12.33 -9.87 -6.80
N GLU A 276 -13.28 -10.81 -6.70
CA GLU A 276 -14.48 -10.87 -7.55
C GLU A 276 -15.34 -9.61 -7.41
N SER A 277 -15.57 -9.16 -6.17
CA SER A 277 -16.28 -7.92 -5.87
C SER A 277 -15.51 -6.70 -6.34
N ILE A 278 -14.19 -6.64 -6.11
CA ILE A 278 -13.37 -5.49 -6.51
C ILE A 278 -13.43 -5.28 -8.03
N LEU A 279 -13.23 -6.36 -8.80
CA LEU A 279 -13.31 -6.33 -10.26
C LEU A 279 -14.73 -6.00 -10.73
N GLY A 280 -15.74 -6.59 -10.09
CA GLY A 280 -17.15 -6.32 -10.35
C GLY A 280 -17.53 -4.85 -10.15
N ALA A 281 -17.06 -4.23 -9.07
CA ALA A 281 -17.24 -2.82 -8.80
C ALA A 281 -16.61 -1.96 -9.91
N ALA A 282 -15.36 -2.24 -10.26
CA ALA A 282 -14.66 -1.49 -11.31
C ALA A 282 -15.39 -1.58 -12.67
N ILE A 283 -15.74 -2.79 -13.11
CA ILE A 283 -16.33 -3.04 -14.44
C ILE A 283 -17.75 -2.48 -14.55
N TYR A 284 -18.61 -2.75 -13.56
CA TYR A 284 -20.04 -2.48 -13.70
C TYR A 284 -20.48 -1.12 -13.16
N THR A 285 -19.64 -0.43 -12.38
CA THR A 285 -20.05 0.79 -11.68
C THR A 285 -19.14 1.99 -11.88
N SER A 286 -17.88 1.77 -12.31
CA SER A 286 -16.97 2.89 -12.51
C SER A 286 -17.39 3.75 -13.70
N GLU A 287 -17.24 5.07 -13.59
CA GLU A 287 -17.39 5.99 -14.71
C GLU A 287 -16.08 6.15 -15.50
N ASN A 288 -14.97 5.60 -15.00
CA ASN A 288 -13.67 5.69 -15.63
C ASN A 288 -13.42 4.47 -16.53
N THR A 289 -13.39 4.70 -17.84
CA THR A 289 -13.17 3.66 -18.86
C THR A 289 -11.81 2.97 -18.75
N TYR A 290 -10.78 3.66 -18.24
CA TYR A 290 -9.48 3.05 -18.00
C TYR A 290 -9.53 2.08 -16.83
N ALA A 291 -10.24 2.45 -15.75
CA ALA A 291 -10.40 1.56 -14.61
C ALA A 291 -11.20 0.30 -14.98
N GLN A 292 -12.24 0.44 -15.82
CA GLN A 292 -12.98 -0.70 -16.38
C GLN A 292 -12.08 -1.61 -17.22
N SER A 293 -11.33 -1.04 -18.18
CA SER A 293 -10.45 -1.80 -19.07
C SER A 293 -9.34 -2.56 -18.31
N ILE A 294 -8.73 -1.91 -17.31
CA ILE A 294 -7.72 -2.56 -16.46
C ILE A 294 -8.35 -3.70 -15.65
N ALA A 295 -9.56 -3.50 -15.13
CA ALA A 295 -10.27 -4.54 -14.40
C ALA A 295 -10.61 -5.75 -15.27
N ASP A 296 -11.09 -5.53 -16.51
CA ASP A 296 -11.33 -6.60 -17.48
C ASP A 296 -10.05 -7.37 -17.79
N MET A 297 -8.94 -6.66 -18.04
CA MET A 297 -7.64 -7.29 -18.28
C MET A 297 -7.17 -8.12 -17.08
N LEU A 298 -7.31 -7.61 -15.85
CA LEU A 298 -6.97 -8.37 -14.63
C LEU A 298 -7.88 -9.60 -14.45
N ALA A 299 -9.18 -9.46 -14.72
CA ALA A 299 -10.15 -10.54 -14.62
C ALA A 299 -9.80 -11.69 -15.58
N GLU A 300 -9.48 -11.37 -16.83
CA GLU A 300 -9.04 -12.34 -17.84
C GLU A 300 -7.72 -13.00 -17.43
N ARG A 301 -6.70 -12.21 -17.09
CA ARG A 301 -5.35 -12.70 -16.81
C ARG A 301 -5.25 -13.54 -15.53
N LEU A 302 -6.10 -13.25 -14.53
CA LEU A 302 -6.18 -14.03 -13.29
C LEU A 302 -7.27 -15.12 -13.35
N ASN A 303 -8.03 -15.19 -14.43
CA ASN A 303 -9.18 -16.10 -14.57
C ASN A 303 -10.19 -15.95 -13.41
N ILE A 304 -10.47 -14.70 -13.01
CA ILE A 304 -11.43 -14.36 -11.97
C ILE A 304 -12.70 -13.89 -12.64
N LYS A 305 -13.85 -14.47 -12.26
CA LYS A 305 -15.15 -14.02 -12.75
C LYS A 305 -15.64 -12.84 -11.90
N PRO A 306 -15.79 -11.62 -12.47
CA PRO A 306 -16.29 -10.47 -11.72
C PRO A 306 -17.70 -10.71 -11.20
N GLU A 307 -17.97 -10.28 -9.96
CA GLU A 307 -19.30 -10.35 -9.37
C GLU A 307 -20.16 -9.18 -9.81
N THR A 308 -21.41 -9.42 -10.20
CA THR A 308 -22.36 -8.34 -10.44
C THR A 308 -22.80 -7.75 -9.10
N ILE A 309 -22.18 -6.65 -8.69
CA ILE A 309 -22.53 -5.99 -7.44
C ILE A 309 -23.81 -5.16 -7.65
N PRO A 310 -24.87 -5.36 -6.85
CA PRO A 310 -25.97 -4.42 -6.83
C PRO A 310 -25.46 -3.09 -6.25
N LEU A 311 -25.42 -2.05 -7.08
CA LEU A 311 -24.95 -0.68 -6.80
C LEU A 311 -25.46 -0.01 -5.49
N SER A 312 -26.39 -0.65 -4.76
CA SER A 312 -27.28 0.04 -3.85
C SER A 312 -27.02 -0.18 -2.36
N GLN A 313 -25.96 -0.88 -1.92
CA GLN A 313 -25.82 -1.20 -0.48
C GLN A 313 -24.47 -0.92 0.17
N GLU A 314 -23.36 -0.78 -0.56
CA GLU A 314 -22.04 -0.70 0.07
C GLU A 314 -21.22 0.48 -0.44
N TYR A 315 -20.17 0.85 0.30
CA TYR A 315 -19.20 1.85 -0.15
C TYR A 315 -18.52 1.35 -1.42
N ASN A 316 -18.42 2.19 -2.44
CA ASN A 316 -17.76 1.83 -3.68
C ASN A 316 -16.85 2.97 -4.17
N PRO A 317 -15.52 2.86 -3.98
CA PRO A 317 -14.57 3.90 -4.36
C PRO A 317 -14.41 4.06 -5.88
N PHE A 318 -14.97 3.17 -6.70
CA PHE A 318 -15.02 3.33 -8.15
C PHE A 318 -16.15 4.25 -8.63
N THR A 319 -17.11 4.59 -7.76
CA THR A 319 -18.24 5.48 -8.07
C THR A 319 -18.01 6.91 -7.59
N ALA A 320 -18.79 7.85 -8.11
CA ALA A 320 -18.80 9.24 -7.67
C ALA A 320 -19.00 9.38 -6.15
N GLN A 321 -18.28 10.31 -5.51
CA GLN A 321 -18.34 10.50 -4.06
C GLN A 321 -19.74 10.92 -3.60
N GLU A 322 -20.47 11.65 -4.42
CA GLU A 322 -21.86 12.05 -4.16
C GLU A 322 -22.80 10.84 -4.07
N ALA A 323 -22.53 9.77 -4.84
CA ALA A 323 -23.29 8.53 -4.74
C ALA A 323 -23.01 7.83 -3.40
N ASN A 324 -21.74 7.72 -3.02
CA ASN A 324 -21.32 7.16 -1.73
C ASN A 324 -21.89 7.96 -0.54
N GLU A 325 -21.86 9.29 -0.60
CA GLU A 325 -22.44 10.16 0.43
C GLU A 325 -23.96 9.94 0.58
N ARG A 326 -24.69 9.80 -0.52
CA ARG A 326 -26.13 9.49 -0.47
C ARG A 326 -26.40 8.14 0.19
N ILE A 327 -25.60 7.12 -0.13
CA ILE A 327 -25.68 5.79 0.48
C ILE A 327 -25.42 5.89 1.99
N HIS A 328 -24.35 6.59 2.39
CA HIS A 328 -24.01 6.84 3.78
C HIS A 328 -25.17 7.52 4.53
N LYS A 329 -25.68 8.66 4.03
CA LYS A 329 -26.80 9.39 4.66
C LYS A 329 -28.07 8.54 4.76
N ARG A 330 -28.31 7.63 3.82
CA ARG A 330 -29.44 6.69 3.88
C ARG A 330 -29.23 5.64 4.97
N HIS A 331 -28.03 5.09 5.11
CA HIS A 331 -27.71 4.13 6.17
C HIS A 331 -27.80 4.76 7.56
N CYS A 332 -27.28 5.97 7.74
CA CYS A 332 -27.41 6.72 9.00
C CYS A 332 -28.89 6.92 9.37
N ARG A 333 -29.74 7.28 8.39
CA ARG A 333 -31.19 7.45 8.59
C ARG A 333 -31.90 6.15 8.98
N GLN A 334 -31.60 5.05 8.28
CA GLN A 334 -32.19 3.74 8.61
C GLN A 334 -31.75 3.26 9.99
N LEU A 335 -30.49 3.48 10.35
CA LEU A 335 -29.94 3.09 11.65
C LEU A 335 -30.66 3.83 12.79
N ILE A 336 -30.77 5.17 12.72
CA ILE A 336 -31.42 5.92 13.78
C ILE A 336 -32.91 5.56 13.92
N GLU A 337 -33.61 5.31 12.82
CA GLU A 337 -35.01 4.87 12.86
C GLU A 337 -35.17 3.54 13.60
N ASN A 338 -34.31 2.57 13.31
CA ASN A 338 -34.31 1.28 13.99
C ASN A 338 -33.99 1.41 15.48
N ILE A 339 -33.02 2.27 15.84
CA ILE A 339 -32.64 2.55 17.23
C ILE A 339 -33.82 3.15 17.99
N LEU A 340 -34.40 4.24 17.48
CA LEU A 340 -35.46 4.96 18.18
C LEU A 340 -36.72 4.09 18.32
N ASN A 341 -37.06 3.27 17.32
CA ASN A 341 -38.16 2.31 17.43
C ASN A 341 -37.92 1.30 18.57
N LYS A 342 -36.70 0.79 18.70
CA LYS A 342 -36.36 -0.17 19.76
C LYS A 342 -36.31 0.48 21.14
N ILE A 343 -35.88 1.74 21.24
CA ILE A 343 -35.96 2.52 22.48
C ILE A 343 -37.42 2.76 22.86
N HIS A 344 -38.29 3.07 21.89
CA HIS A 344 -39.72 3.23 22.12
C HIS A 344 -40.36 1.96 22.72
N GLU A 345 -39.99 0.78 22.20
CA GLU A 345 -40.47 -0.52 22.68
C GLU A 345 -39.91 -0.91 24.05
N THR A 346 -38.61 -0.73 24.28
CA THR A 346 -37.89 -1.28 25.44
C THR A 346 -37.67 -0.28 26.57
N ARG A 347 -37.82 1.02 26.29
CA ARG A 347 -37.46 2.16 27.14
C ARG A 347 -36.00 2.16 27.64
N LYS A 348 -35.10 1.49 26.92
CA LYS A 348 -33.67 1.42 27.25
C LYS A 348 -32.84 2.14 26.19
N ASN A 349 -32.12 3.19 26.59
CA ASN A 349 -31.21 3.95 25.72
C ASN A 349 -29.79 3.36 25.65
N THR A 350 -29.45 2.39 26.51
CA THR A 350 -28.13 1.70 26.53
C THR A 350 -27.75 1.11 25.16
N LEU A 351 -28.74 0.78 24.34
CA LEU A 351 -28.57 0.32 22.96
C LEU A 351 -27.76 1.30 22.10
N ILE A 352 -27.86 2.61 22.34
CA ILE A 352 -27.12 3.61 21.57
C ILE A 352 -25.62 3.42 21.77
N MET A 353 -25.17 3.29 23.02
CA MET A 353 -23.75 3.09 23.35
C MET A 353 -23.21 1.77 22.79
N GLU A 354 -24.00 0.70 22.83
CA GLU A 354 -23.63 -0.58 22.20
C GLU A 354 -23.42 -0.45 20.68
N ILE A 355 -24.23 0.37 20.01
CA ILE A 355 -24.11 0.61 18.57
C ILE A 355 -22.92 1.50 18.25
N ILE A 356 -22.66 2.54 19.05
CA ILE A 356 -21.46 3.37 18.92
C ILE A 356 -20.20 2.50 19.06
N GLU A 357 -20.17 1.59 20.04
CA GLU A 357 -19.06 0.64 20.20
C GLU A 357 -18.88 -0.25 18.96
N LYS A 358 -19.96 -0.78 18.41
CA LYS A 358 -19.92 -1.57 17.16
C LYS A 358 -19.41 -0.75 15.98
N GLN A 359 -19.84 0.51 15.84
CA GLN A 359 -19.35 1.40 14.79
C GLN A 359 -17.85 1.69 14.93
N SER A 360 -17.33 1.85 16.15
CA SER A 360 -15.88 2.00 16.39
C SER A 360 -15.10 0.74 15.98
N MET A 361 -15.63 -0.46 16.24
CA MET A 361 -15.02 -1.72 15.78
C MET A 361 -15.08 -1.89 14.26
N LEU A 362 -16.16 -1.43 13.61
CA LEU A 362 -16.27 -1.44 12.14
C LEU A 362 -15.33 -0.42 11.49
N LEU A 363 -15.12 0.73 12.13
CA LEU A 363 -14.18 1.73 11.66
C LEU A 363 -12.73 1.20 11.65
N GLN A 364 -12.35 0.37 12.63
CA GLN A 364 -11.07 -0.35 12.63
C GLN A 364 -10.88 -1.24 11.38
N LYS A 365 -11.98 -1.69 10.77
CA LYS A 365 -11.97 -2.47 9.52
C LYS A 365 -12.13 -1.59 8.26
N SER A 366 -11.94 -0.27 8.37
CA SER A 366 -12.13 0.69 7.28
C SER A 366 -13.55 0.73 6.70
N SER A 367 -14.58 0.39 7.50
CA SER A 367 -15.98 0.51 7.09
C SER A 367 -16.55 1.87 7.49
N LEU A 368 -16.78 2.75 6.50
CA LEU A 368 -17.19 4.14 6.70
C LEU A 368 -18.68 4.41 6.50
N THR A 369 -19.31 3.65 5.60
CA THR A 369 -20.70 3.90 5.22
C THR A 369 -21.61 3.63 6.41
N GLY A 370 -22.44 4.63 6.76
CA GLY A 370 -23.33 4.56 7.91
C GLY A 370 -22.67 4.88 9.26
N TRP A 371 -21.37 5.22 9.30
CA TRP A 371 -20.72 5.64 10.53
C TRP A 371 -21.30 6.99 10.99
N CYS A 372 -21.84 7.05 12.20
CA CYS A 372 -22.51 8.24 12.72
C CYS A 372 -22.36 8.35 14.24
N SER A 373 -21.26 7.82 14.79
CA SER A 373 -21.06 7.70 16.24
C SER A 373 -21.13 9.04 16.96
N SER A 374 -20.58 10.11 16.38
CA SER A 374 -20.68 11.47 16.95
C SER A 374 -22.13 11.94 17.10
N ALA A 375 -22.94 11.74 16.05
CA ALA A 375 -24.35 12.10 16.06
C ALA A 375 -25.15 11.24 17.05
N LEU A 376 -24.81 9.94 17.16
CA LEU A 376 -25.39 9.05 18.15
C LEU A 376 -25.05 9.47 19.59
N ILE A 377 -23.83 9.95 19.86
CA ILE A 377 -23.44 10.46 21.18
C ILE A 377 -24.31 11.65 21.58
N GLN A 378 -24.45 12.64 20.69
CA GLN A 378 -25.31 13.81 20.96
C GLN A 378 -26.77 13.42 21.16
N THR A 379 -27.23 12.43 20.40
CA THR A 379 -28.58 11.86 20.55
C THR A 379 -28.75 11.17 21.90
N ASN A 380 -27.77 10.39 22.34
CA ASN A 380 -27.79 9.72 23.63
C ASN A 380 -27.83 10.73 24.79
N THR A 381 -26.95 11.73 24.75
CA THR A 381 -26.91 12.82 25.74
C THR A 381 -28.27 13.51 25.86
N TYR A 382 -28.92 13.81 24.74
CA TYR A 382 -30.26 14.43 24.76
C TYR A 382 -31.31 13.51 25.40
N ILE A 383 -31.29 12.21 25.08
CA ILE A 383 -32.24 11.23 25.63
C ILE A 383 -32.01 11.03 27.13
N GLU A 384 -30.75 10.97 27.59
CA GLU A 384 -30.41 10.85 29.02
C GLU A 384 -30.83 12.07 29.85
N GLN A 385 -30.78 13.27 29.25
CA GLN A 385 -31.23 14.51 29.89
C GLN A 385 -32.76 14.68 29.86
N SER A 386 -33.48 13.84 29.10
CA SER A 386 -34.93 13.93 28.92
C SER A 386 -35.66 12.88 29.74
N ASP A 387 -36.80 13.23 30.35
CA ASP A 387 -37.65 12.25 31.00
C ASP A 387 -38.49 11.47 29.97
N LEU A 388 -38.12 10.21 29.74
CA LEU A 388 -38.83 9.32 28.81
C LEU A 388 -40.21 8.88 29.34
N SER A 389 -40.55 9.12 30.60
CA SER A 389 -41.79 8.67 31.23
C SER A 389 -43.01 9.54 30.90
N GLU A 390 -42.82 10.82 30.60
CA GLU A 390 -43.92 11.76 30.35
C GLU A 390 -44.34 11.83 28.87
N ASN A 391 -43.39 11.95 27.93
CA ASN A 391 -43.71 12.14 26.51
C ASN A 391 -42.65 11.53 25.57
N ILE A 392 -42.54 10.20 25.60
CA ILE A 392 -41.56 9.43 24.83
C ILE A 392 -41.57 9.78 23.34
N THR A 393 -42.75 9.95 22.72
CA THR A 393 -42.85 10.21 21.28
C THR A 393 -42.27 11.57 20.91
N SER A 394 -42.55 12.62 21.69
CA SER A 394 -41.99 13.95 21.45
C SER A 394 -40.47 13.95 21.64
N THR A 395 -39.98 13.30 22.71
CA THR A 395 -38.56 13.18 23.00
C THR A 395 -37.82 12.48 21.87
N LEU A 396 -38.31 11.34 21.38
CA LEU A 396 -37.66 10.61 20.29
C LEU A 396 -37.71 11.37 18.95
N ASN A 397 -38.77 12.13 18.67
CA ASN A 397 -38.83 12.99 17.49
C ASN A 397 -37.79 14.12 17.54
N HIS A 398 -37.58 14.72 18.71
CA HIS A 398 -36.54 15.73 18.88
C HIS A 398 -35.13 15.11 18.80
N ALA A 399 -34.93 13.94 19.42
CA ALA A 399 -33.69 13.18 19.32
C ALA A 399 -33.32 12.87 17.85
N LYS A 400 -34.32 12.51 17.02
CA LYS A 400 -34.13 12.34 15.56
C LYS A 400 -33.66 13.62 14.88
N THR A 401 -34.15 14.78 15.31
CA THR A 401 -33.78 16.09 14.75
C THR A 401 -32.35 16.46 15.15
N VAL A 402 -31.96 16.22 16.40
CA VAL A 402 -30.58 16.37 16.89
C VAL A 402 -29.64 15.47 16.07
N PHE A 403 -29.98 14.20 15.92
CA PHE A 403 -29.21 13.24 15.12
C PHE A 403 -29.00 13.72 13.67
N GLN A 404 -30.06 14.20 13.01
CA GLN A 404 -29.98 14.65 11.62
C GLN A 404 -29.10 15.89 11.47
N LYS A 405 -29.17 16.82 12.42
CA LYS A 405 -28.32 18.02 12.43
C LYS A 405 -26.84 17.64 12.54
N GLU A 406 -26.51 16.75 13.47
CA GLU A 406 -25.13 16.31 13.71
C GLU A 406 -24.60 15.37 12.62
N THR A 407 -25.44 14.56 11.99
CA THR A 407 -25.00 13.73 10.86
C THR A 407 -24.55 14.60 9.68
N ASN A 408 -25.15 15.77 9.51
CA ASN A 408 -24.75 16.71 8.45
C ASN A 408 -23.55 17.59 8.83
N SER A 409 -23.10 17.58 10.09
CA SER A 409 -21.94 18.36 10.53
C SER A 409 -20.60 17.68 10.21
N ILE A 410 -20.61 16.37 9.93
CA ILE A 410 -19.41 15.63 9.49
C ILE A 410 -19.43 15.49 7.97
N PRO A 411 -18.50 16.14 7.26
CA PRO A 411 -18.37 15.97 5.83
C PRO A 411 -18.01 14.53 5.46
N TRP A 412 -18.59 14.04 4.37
CA TRP A 412 -18.25 12.72 3.82
C TRP A 412 -16.75 12.59 3.51
N ASP A 413 -16.15 13.65 2.95
CA ASP A 413 -14.73 13.67 2.60
C ASP A 413 -13.82 13.45 3.81
N THR A 414 -14.21 13.95 4.99
CA THR A 414 -13.48 13.71 6.23
C THR A 414 -13.45 12.23 6.62
N LEU A 415 -14.57 11.51 6.44
CA LEU A 415 -14.61 10.06 6.66
C LEU A 415 -13.73 9.31 5.65
N VAL A 416 -13.74 9.73 4.38
CA VAL A 416 -12.88 9.16 3.34
C VAL A 416 -11.40 9.39 3.65
N HIS A 417 -11.01 10.61 4.03
CA HIS A 417 -9.65 10.94 4.44
C HIS A 417 -9.20 10.12 5.64
N PHE A 418 -10.06 9.99 6.65
CA PHE A 418 -9.78 9.17 7.82
C PHE A 418 -9.56 7.69 7.43
N SER A 419 -10.42 7.12 6.59
CA SER A 419 -10.27 5.74 6.10
C SER A 419 -8.96 5.49 5.36
N ARG A 420 -8.54 6.46 4.54
CA ARG A 420 -7.26 6.40 3.83
C ARG A 420 -6.10 6.43 4.80
N ALA A 421 -6.17 7.26 5.84
CA ALA A 421 -5.16 7.29 6.90
C ALA A 421 -5.09 5.95 7.65
N LEU A 422 -6.24 5.34 7.99
CA LEU A 422 -6.30 4.01 8.60
C LEU A 422 -5.69 2.93 7.70
N SER A 423 -6.08 2.92 6.42
CA SER A 423 -5.56 1.95 5.44
C SER A 423 -4.06 2.11 5.24
N ASN A 424 -3.55 3.35 5.19
CA ASN A 424 -2.12 3.63 5.12
C ASN A 424 -1.36 3.16 6.36
N ASN A 425 -1.93 3.32 7.55
CA ASN A 425 -1.35 2.79 8.77
C ASN A 425 -1.33 1.25 8.75
N ARG A 426 -2.45 0.60 8.37
CA ARG A 426 -2.55 -0.88 8.27
C ARG A 426 -1.59 -1.49 7.23
N ARG A 427 -1.37 -0.81 6.11
CA ARG A 427 -0.36 -1.19 5.10
C ARG A 427 1.06 -1.23 5.68
N ASN A 428 1.33 -0.46 6.74
CA ASN A 428 2.63 -0.42 7.43
C ASN A 428 2.67 -1.30 8.68
N ASN A 429 1.54 -1.41 9.39
CA ASN A 429 1.40 -2.08 10.68
C ASN A 429 0.26 -3.11 10.62
N LEU A 430 0.61 -4.40 10.69
CA LEU A 430 -0.37 -5.50 10.60
C LEU A 430 -1.47 -5.45 11.67
N ASN A 431 -1.14 -5.00 12.87
CA ASN A 431 -2.00 -5.07 14.04
C ASN A 431 -2.34 -3.66 14.55
N GLN A 432 -3.23 -2.98 13.84
CA GLN A 432 -3.74 -1.67 14.29
C GLN A 432 -4.72 -1.86 15.45
N THR A 433 -4.42 -1.24 16.59
CA THR A 433 -5.25 -1.21 17.80
C THR A 433 -6.20 0.00 17.80
N ILE A 434 -7.19 0.04 18.70
CA ILE A 434 -8.05 1.23 18.88
C ILE A 434 -7.22 2.45 19.31
N ASP A 435 -6.15 2.26 20.09
CA ASP A 435 -5.29 3.37 20.51
C ASP A 435 -4.53 3.96 19.31
N ASP A 436 -4.11 3.14 18.35
CA ASP A 436 -3.52 3.63 17.10
C ASP A 436 -4.53 4.46 16.28
N ILE A 437 -5.80 4.04 16.26
CA ILE A 437 -6.88 4.76 15.56
C ILE A 437 -7.14 6.11 16.23
N ILE A 438 -7.15 6.15 17.57
CA ILE A 438 -7.32 7.39 18.34
C ILE A 438 -6.15 8.33 18.06
N SER A 439 -4.91 7.83 18.05
CA SER A 439 -3.71 8.63 17.72
C SER A 439 -3.83 9.25 16.32
N ILE A 440 -4.27 8.49 15.31
CA ILE A 440 -4.49 9.01 13.95
C ILE A 440 -5.57 10.11 13.93
N ALA A 441 -6.62 9.95 14.73
CA ALA A 441 -7.68 10.95 14.84
C ALA A 441 -7.23 12.22 15.60
N GLU A 442 -6.26 12.09 16.51
CA GLU A 442 -5.69 13.21 17.27
C GLU A 442 -4.72 14.05 16.43
N GLU A 443 -4.01 13.44 15.48
CA GLU A 443 -2.99 14.09 14.64
C GLU A 443 -3.53 15.18 13.69
N ASN A 444 -4.84 15.22 13.44
CA ASN A 444 -5.46 16.17 12.51
C ASN A 444 -6.79 16.69 13.05
N ASP A 445 -6.91 18.02 13.20
CA ASP A 445 -8.11 18.72 13.67
C ASP A 445 -9.37 18.40 12.85
N GLU A 446 -9.21 18.06 11.57
CA GLU A 446 -10.31 17.60 10.70
C GLU A 446 -11.03 16.38 11.28
N PHE A 447 -10.33 15.53 12.04
CA PHE A 447 -10.85 14.30 12.63
C PHE A 447 -11.37 14.48 14.07
N SER A 448 -11.45 15.71 14.59
CA SER A 448 -11.85 16.02 15.98
C SER A 448 -13.16 15.34 16.42
N SER A 449 -14.16 15.28 15.55
CA SER A 449 -15.45 14.62 15.84
C SER A 449 -15.34 13.09 15.91
N ILE A 450 -14.43 12.51 15.13
CA ILE A 450 -14.11 11.07 15.15
C ILE A 450 -13.33 10.77 16.43
N TYR A 451 -12.32 11.59 16.75
CA TYR A 451 -11.54 11.49 17.98
C TYR A 451 -12.44 11.49 19.22
N HIS A 452 -13.32 12.50 19.35
CA HIS A 452 -14.26 12.60 20.47
C HIS A 452 -15.16 11.36 20.57
N ALA A 453 -15.64 10.83 19.44
CA ALA A 453 -16.47 9.64 19.46
C ALA A 453 -15.72 8.40 19.95
N LEU A 454 -14.47 8.22 19.52
CA LEU A 454 -13.64 7.09 19.92
C LEU A 454 -13.23 7.16 21.41
N THR A 455 -12.88 8.34 21.91
CA THR A 455 -12.55 8.54 23.33
C THR A 455 -13.75 8.33 24.24
N THR A 456 -14.93 8.80 23.84
CA THR A 456 -16.19 8.56 24.57
C THR A 456 -16.47 7.07 24.73
N VAL A 457 -16.28 6.27 23.67
CA VAL A 457 -16.43 4.81 23.75
C VAL A 457 -15.40 4.18 24.68
N LYS A 458 -14.15 4.64 24.64
CA LYS A 458 -13.08 4.14 25.50
C LYS A 458 -13.39 4.39 26.98
N GLU A 459 -13.86 5.58 27.32
CA GLU A 459 -14.29 5.95 28.68
C GLU A 459 -15.49 5.11 29.13
N TYR A 460 -16.49 4.93 28.27
CA TYR A 460 -17.65 4.10 28.55
C TYR A 460 -17.27 2.65 28.89
N LYS A 461 -16.43 2.00 28.06
CA LYS A 461 -15.93 0.64 28.34
C LYS A 461 -15.22 0.55 29.68
N SER A 462 -14.37 1.52 29.98
CA SER A 462 -13.62 1.54 31.24
C SER A 462 -14.55 1.61 32.46
N THR A 463 -15.70 2.27 32.33
CA THR A 463 -16.72 2.39 33.36
C THR A 463 -17.50 1.09 33.53
N VAL A 464 -17.98 0.51 32.43
CA VAL A 464 -18.72 -0.78 32.44
C VAL A 464 -17.84 -1.94 32.95
N GLU A 465 -16.55 -1.95 32.62
CA GLU A 465 -15.62 -2.98 33.12
C GLU A 465 -15.36 -2.87 34.63
N LYS A 466 -15.31 -1.65 35.17
CA LYS A 466 -15.23 -1.43 36.62
C LYS A 466 -16.51 -1.93 37.30
N GLU A 467 -17.68 -1.56 36.78
CA GLU A 467 -18.97 -2.00 37.30
C GLU A 467 -19.16 -3.52 37.23
N LYS A 468 -18.72 -4.19 36.16
CA LYS A 468 -18.78 -5.66 36.03
C LYS A 468 -17.84 -6.39 37.00
N LYS A 469 -16.64 -5.85 37.24
CA LYS A 469 -15.73 -6.39 38.26
C LYS A 469 -16.30 -6.23 39.68
N GLU A 470 -17.17 -5.25 39.87
CA GLU A 470 -17.85 -5.00 41.14
C GLU A 470 -19.19 -5.76 41.28
N SER A 471 -19.83 -6.20 40.18
CA SER A 471 -21.21 -6.74 40.20
C SER A 471 -21.41 -8.19 39.69
N GLY A 472 -20.41 -8.85 39.08
CA GLY A 472 -20.44 -10.30 38.83
C GLY A 472 -21.52 -10.84 37.87
N GLY A 473 -22.04 -10.06 36.90
CA GLY A 473 -23.16 -10.45 36.01
C GLY A 473 -22.81 -10.71 34.54
N SER A 474 -23.46 -11.72 33.93
CA SER A 474 -23.28 -12.22 32.55
C SER A 474 -23.98 -11.40 31.44
N SER A 475 -23.43 -11.41 30.23
CA SER A 475 -23.88 -10.66 29.03
C SER A 475 -25.04 -11.29 28.23
N LEU A 476 -25.91 -10.45 27.66
CA LEU A 476 -26.94 -10.80 26.67
C LEU A 476 -26.37 -10.91 25.24
N ASN A 477 -26.97 -11.75 24.41
CA ASN A 477 -26.50 -12.13 23.06
C ASN A 477 -27.15 -11.24 21.97
N ILE A 478 -26.36 -10.73 21.01
CA ILE A 478 -26.68 -9.51 20.20
C ILE A 478 -26.62 -9.77 18.67
N SER A 479 -27.12 -10.90 18.18
CA SER A 479 -27.01 -11.31 16.77
C SER A 479 -27.88 -10.55 15.76
N ASP A 480 -28.85 -9.74 16.19
CA ASP A 480 -29.99 -9.39 15.32
C ASP A 480 -29.92 -8.00 14.63
N PHE A 481 -28.75 -7.35 14.60
CA PHE A 481 -28.65 -5.96 14.13
C PHE A 481 -27.83 -5.75 12.85
N ILE A 482 -27.55 -6.82 12.10
CA ILE A 482 -26.69 -6.77 10.91
C ILE A 482 -27.44 -7.24 9.67
N SER A 483 -27.25 -6.53 8.56
CA SER A 483 -27.55 -7.05 7.22
C SER A 483 -26.77 -8.35 7.00
N PRO A 484 -27.40 -9.44 6.51
CA PRO A 484 -26.78 -10.78 6.39
C PRO A 484 -25.44 -10.85 5.64
N ASN A 485 -25.09 -9.82 4.86
CA ASN A 485 -23.87 -9.80 4.06
C ASN A 485 -22.59 -9.43 4.83
N ALA A 486 -22.66 -8.78 6.00
CA ALA A 486 -21.45 -8.43 6.74
C ALA A 486 -20.87 -9.58 7.61
N ILE A 487 -21.55 -10.73 7.67
CA ILE A 487 -21.16 -11.89 8.50
C ILE A 487 -20.49 -12.99 7.66
N LYS A 488 -20.59 -12.94 6.32
CA LYS A 488 -20.06 -14.00 5.44
C LYS A 488 -18.54 -14.15 5.42
N SER A 489 -17.77 -13.21 5.99
CA SER A 489 -16.30 -13.31 6.04
C SER A 489 -15.74 -13.97 7.31
N VAL A 490 -16.59 -14.45 8.23
CA VAL A 490 -16.15 -14.90 9.58
C VAL A 490 -16.01 -16.43 9.71
N THR A 491 -16.35 -17.24 8.70
CA THR A 491 -16.33 -18.72 8.83
C THR A 491 -15.23 -19.46 8.09
N THR A 492 -14.28 -18.78 7.45
CA THR A 492 -13.10 -19.44 6.89
C THR A 492 -11.87 -18.54 6.97
N GLN A 493 -11.14 -18.64 8.08
CA GLN A 493 -9.68 -18.53 8.15
C GLN A 493 -9.17 -19.37 9.31
#